data_AF-A0A662SF39-F1
#
_entry.id   AF-A0A662SF39-F1
#
_cell.length_a   1.000
_cell.length_b   1.000
_cell.length_c   1.000
_cell.angle_alpha   90.00
_cell.angle_beta   90.00
_cell.angle_gamma   90.00
#
_symmetry.space_group_name_H-M   'P 1'
#
loop_
_entity.id
_entity.type
_entity.pdbx_description
1 polymer ?
#
loop_
_entity_poly.entity_id
_entity_poly.type
_entity_poly.pdbx_seq_one_letter_code
_entity_poly.pdbx_strand_id
1 'polypeptide(L)' 'MDKLYTLREASEQFNLSLWSLRKFAEKNWAKTGRDYLITEEHLVAFEARNKTIGYPKGRKRNGK' A
#
# COMPACT_ATOMS: atom_id res chain seq x y z
N MET A 1 10.71 5.28 18.35
CA MET A 1 11.24 4.32 17.37
C MET A 1 10.08 3.91 16.51
N ASP A 2 10.08 4.30 15.25
CA ASP A 2 9.08 3.82 14.29
C ASP A 2 9.20 2.31 14.12
N LYS A 3 8.06 1.63 14.16
CA LYS A 3 8.00 0.19 13.93
C LYS A 3 8.18 -0.08 12.44
N LEU A 4 9.19 -0.87 12.11
CA LEU A 4 9.47 -1.31 10.75
C LEU A 4 8.77 -2.65 10.51
N TYR A 5 8.15 -2.76 9.35
CA TYR A 5 7.47 -3.94 8.85
C TYR A 5 8.09 -4.36 7.54
N THR A 6 8.26 -5.66 7.34
CA THR A 6 8.47 -6.19 5.99
C THR A 6 7.19 -6.05 5.16
N LEU A 7 7.32 -6.10 3.83
CA LEU A 7 6.13 -6.10 2.95
C LEU A 7 5.18 -7.26 3.28
N ARG A 8 5.72 -8.40 3.74
CA ARG A 8 4.94 -9.58 4.11
C ARG A 8 4.14 -9.33 5.38
N GLU A 9 4.79 -8.84 6.44
CA GLU A 9 4.11 -8.50 7.69
C GLU A 9 3.01 -7.46 7.46
N ALA A 10 3.29 -6.44 6.65
CA ALA A 10 2.30 -5.44 6.31
C ALA A 10 1.13 -6.01 5.48
N SER A 11 1.42 -6.91 4.55
CA SER A 11 0.38 -7.61 3.78
C SER A 11 -0.54 -8.42 4.69
N GLU A 12 0.02 -9.16 5.65
CA GLU A 12 -0.73 -10.00 6.58
C GLU A 12 -1.50 -9.17 7.64
N GLN A 13 -0.89 -8.15 8.22
CA GLN A 13 -1.52 -7.33 9.27
C GLN A 13 -2.62 -6.41 8.74
N PHE A 14 -2.42 -5.82 7.57
CA PHE A 14 -3.33 -4.83 6.99
C PHE A 14 -4.21 -5.43 5.88
N ASN A 15 -4.12 -6.75 5.65
CA ASN A 15 -4.83 -7.48 4.61
C ASN A 15 -4.67 -6.83 3.22
N LEU A 16 -3.45 -6.39 2.92
CA LEU A 16 -3.09 -5.71 1.67
C LEU A 16 -2.46 -6.68 0.67
N SER A 17 -2.62 -6.40 -0.63
CA SER A 17 -1.95 -7.20 -1.65
C SER A 17 -0.43 -6.98 -1.60
N LEU A 18 0.31 -8.06 -1.31
CA LEU A 18 1.78 -8.07 -1.30
C LEU A 18 2.36 -7.59 -2.63
N TRP A 19 1.71 -7.95 -3.76
CA TRP A 19 2.14 -7.53 -5.08
C TRP A 19 2.00 -6.02 -5.28
N SER A 20 0.88 -5.43 -4.86
CA SER A 20 0.64 -3.99 -4.94
C SER A 20 1.61 -3.22 -4.04
N LEU A 21 1.83 -3.71 -2.81
CA LEU A 21 2.82 -3.15 -1.89
C LEU A 21 4.23 -3.16 -2.47
N ARG A 22 4.64 -4.29 -3.08
CA ARG A 22 5.95 -4.40 -3.74
C ARG A 22 6.10 -3.43 -4.91
N LYS A 23 5.10 -3.33 -5.78
CA LYS A 23 5.11 -2.37 -6.90
C LYS A 23 5.19 -0.91 -6.43
N PHE A 24 4.49 -0.60 -5.35
CA PHE A 24 4.54 0.73 -4.76
C PHE A 24 5.90 1.02 -4.14
N ALA A 25 6.47 0.05 -3.42
CA ALA A 25 7.79 0.11 -2.84
C ALA A 25 8.87 0.31 -3.90
N GLU A 26 8.85 -0.49 -4.97
CA GLU A 26 9.77 -0.36 -6.11
C GLU A 26 9.77 1.03 -6.75
N LYS A 27 8.63 1.74 -6.69
CA LYS A 27 8.46 3.06 -7.30
C LYS A 27 8.78 4.24 -6.36
N ASN A 28 8.63 4.06 -5.05
CA ASN A 28 8.68 5.17 -4.09
C ASN A 28 9.74 5.02 -3.00
N TRP A 29 10.24 3.81 -2.75
CA TRP A 29 11.10 3.51 -1.60
C TRP A 29 12.39 2.83 -2.05
N ALA A 30 13.49 3.18 -1.38
CA ALA A 30 14.78 2.55 -1.62
C ALA A 30 14.79 1.13 -1.04
N LYS A 31 15.14 0.15 -1.87
CA LYS A 31 15.29 -1.24 -1.43
C LYS A 31 16.41 -1.32 -0.39
N THR A 32 16.11 -1.85 0.79
CA THR A 32 17.09 -1.98 1.87
C THR A 32 17.61 -3.42 1.89
N GLY A 33 18.69 -3.69 1.16
CA GLY A 33 19.23 -5.04 1.04
C GLY A 33 18.33 -5.99 0.24
N ARG A 34 17.88 -7.10 0.85
CA ARG A 34 17.11 -8.15 0.16
C ARG A 34 15.60 -7.90 0.17
N ASP A 35 15.11 -7.08 1.10
CA ASP A 35 13.69 -6.82 1.34
C ASP A 35 13.37 -5.31 1.36
N TYR A 36 12.08 -4.98 1.39
CA TYR A 36 11.63 -3.61 1.62
C TYR A 36 11.11 -3.49 3.05
N LEU A 37 11.73 -2.61 3.82
CA LEU A 37 11.28 -2.24 5.15
C LEU A 37 10.41 -0.98 5.04
N ILE A 38 9.20 -1.05 5.57
CA ILE A 38 8.20 0.01 5.50
C ILE A 38 7.67 0.33 6.88
N THR A 39 7.26 1.57 7.10
CA THR A 39 6.66 2.05 8.35
C THR A 39 5.14 2.16 8.22
N GLU A 40 4.45 2.44 9.31
CA GLU A 40 3.01 2.75 9.25
C GLU A 40 2.70 3.98 8.38
N GLU A 41 3.54 5.02 8.39
CA GLU A 41 3.36 6.19 7.51
C GLU A 41 3.37 5.81 6.02
N HIS A 42 4.24 4.87 5.64
CA HIS A 42 4.30 4.33 4.29
C HIS A 42 3.02 3.58 3.90
N LEU A 43 2.40 2.88 4.86
CA LEU A 43 1.13 2.21 4.65
C LEU A 43 -0.03 3.20 4.52
N VAL A 44 -0.05 4.24 5.33
CA VAL A 44 -1.04 5.33 5.20
C VAL A 44 -0.90 6.02 3.84
N ALA A 45 0.31 6.28 3.37
CA ALA A 45 0.56 6.85 2.05
C ALA A 45 0.11 5.90 0.92
N PHE A 46 0.32 4.60 1.09
CA PHE A 46 -0.14 3.56 0.15
C PHE A 46 -1.67 3.48 0.10
N GLU A 47 -2.34 3.45 1.25
CA GLU A 47 -3.80 3.46 1.34
C GLU A 47 -4.38 4.76 0.78
N ALA A 48 -3.80 5.91 1.13
CA ALA A 48 -4.21 7.21 0.59
C ALA A 48 -4.12 7.24 -0.93
N ARG A 49 -3.04 6.71 -1.52
CA ARG A 49 -2.92 6.60 -2.99
C ARG A 49 -3.91 5.61 -3.59
N ASN A 50 -4.15 4.46 -2.96
CA ASN A 50 -5.16 3.49 -3.43
C ASN A 50 -6.60 4.02 -3.29
N LYS A 51 -6.84 4.90 -2.32
CA LYS A 51 -8.15 5.54 -2.09
C LYS A 51 -8.36 6.73 -3.03
N THR A 52 -7.29 7.46 -3.36
CA THR A 52 -7.29 8.59 -4.30
C THR A 52 -7.35 8.13 -5.75
N ILE A 53 -6.59 7.08 -6.10
CA ILE A 53 -6.80 6.29 -7.32
C ILE A 53 -7.91 5.30 -7.00
N GLY A 54 -9.12 5.81 -6.74
CA GLY A 54 -10.28 4.94 -6.68
C GLY A 54 -10.31 4.13 -7.96
N TYR A 55 -10.12 2.81 -7.88
CA TYR A 55 -10.99 1.96 -8.68
C TYR A 55 -12.39 2.40 -8.28
N PRO A 56 -13.16 3.06 -9.16
CA PRO A 56 -14.47 3.55 -8.79
C PRO A 56 -15.26 2.34 -8.32
N LYS A 57 -15.48 2.27 -7.01
CA LYS A 57 -16.32 1.27 -6.37
C LYS A 57 -17.73 1.59 -6.83
N GLY A 58 -18.11 1.02 -7.97
CA GLY A 58 -19.39 1.18 -8.64
C GLY A 58 -19.89 2.63 -8.70
N ARG A 59 -19.70 3.31 -9.84
CA ARG A 59 -20.73 4.28 -10.25
C ARG A 59 -22.04 3.50 -10.35
N LYS A 60 -22.86 3.49 -9.30
CA LYS A 60 -24.30 3.34 -9.47
C LYS A 60 -24.72 4.50 -10.36
N ARG A 61 -24.96 4.21 -11.63
CA ARG A 61 -25.58 5.11 -12.59
C ARG A 61 -27.05 5.25 -12.17
N ASN A 62 -27.30 6.08 -11.16
CA ASN A 62 -28.63 6.57 -10.83
C ASN A 62 -28.71 8.05 -11.24
N GLY A 63 -29.69 8.37 -12.09
CA GLY A 63 -29.93 9.69 -12.68
C GLY A 63 -29.75 9.60 -14.19
N LYS A 64 -30.79 9.72 -15.02
CA LYS A 64 -32.09 10.35 -14.85
C LYS A 64 -33.01 9.82 -15.96
#